data_AF-A0A8J6K5Y5-F1
#
_entry.id   AF-A0A8J6K5Y5-F1
#
_cell.length_a   1.000
_cell.length_b   1.000
_cell.length_c   1.000
_cell.angle_alpha   90.00
_cell.angle_beta   90.00
_cell.angle_gamma   90.00
#
_symmetry.space_group_name_H-M   'P 1'
#
loop_
_entity.id
_entity.type
_entity.pdbx_description
1 polymer ?
#
loop_
_entity_poly.entity_id
_entity_poly.type
_entity_poly.pdbx_seq_one_letter_code
_entity_poly.pdbx_strand_id
1 'polypeptide(L)' 'MPDGVISAALLPRFIQVYQESGSDAQRESSLKELLKELPDTHCSLLKYLCHFLTQVVQHHTVNKMNVYNLATVFGPSYFQ' A
#
# COMPACT_ATOMS: atom_id res chain seq x y z
N MET A 1 -1.50 -11.88 -12.55
CA MET A 1 -2.91 -11.68 -12.16
C MET A 1 -3.49 -10.60 -13.06
N PRO A 2 -4.75 -10.70 -13.51
CA PRO A 2 -5.34 -9.71 -14.43
C PRO A 2 -5.84 -8.43 -13.75
N ASP A 3 -5.93 -8.41 -12.41
CA ASP A 3 -6.28 -7.24 -11.60
C ASP A 3 -5.21 -6.99 -10.53
N GLY A 4 -4.88 -5.73 -10.30
CA GLY A 4 -3.96 -5.28 -9.26
C GLY A 4 -4.38 -5.64 -7.83
N VAL A 5 -3.42 -5.65 -6.92
CA VAL A 5 -3.64 -6.00 -5.49
C VAL A 5 -4.69 -5.08 -4.86
N ILE A 6 -4.71 -3.80 -5.25
CA ILE A 6 -5.76 -2.85 -4.92
C ILE A 6 -6.76 -2.86 -6.07
N SER A 7 -7.97 -3.31 -5.80
CA SER A 7 -9.06 -3.28 -6.79
C SER A 7 -9.18 -1.87 -7.37
N ALA A 8 -9.29 -1.76 -8.70
CA ALA A 8 -9.49 -0.48 -9.40
C ALA A 8 -10.66 0.33 -8.84
N ALA A 9 -11.65 -0.33 -8.22
CA ALA A 9 -12.79 0.30 -7.56
C ALA A 9 -12.43 1.08 -6.29
N LEU A 10 -11.36 0.71 -5.59
CA LEU A 10 -10.94 1.34 -4.32
C LEU A 10 -9.87 2.40 -4.52
N LEU A 11 -9.17 2.41 -5.66
CA LEU A 11 -8.11 3.37 -5.98
C LEU A 11 -8.55 4.84 -5.78
N PRO A 12 -9.73 5.29 -6.26
CA PRO A 12 -10.17 6.67 -6.06
C PRO A 12 -10.34 7.04 -4.59
N ARG A 13 -10.81 6.09 -3.76
CA ARG A 13 -10.99 6.29 -2.31
C ARG A 13 -9.65 6.36 -1.58
N PHE A 14 -8.68 5.53 -1.97
CA PHE A 14 -7.32 5.62 -1.43
C PHE A 14 -6.67 6.98 -1.74
N ILE A 15 -6.84 7.48 -2.97
CA ILE A 15 -6.34 8.80 -3.36
C ILE A 15 -7.04 9.91 -2.57
N GLN A 16 -8.35 9.82 -2.38
CA GLN A 16 -9.12 10.80 -1.61
C GLN A 16 -8.64 10.90 -0.15
N VAL A 17 -8.48 9.75 0.54
CA VAL A 17 -7.98 9.73 1.92
C VAL A 17 -6.56 10.29 2.02
N TYR A 18 -5.72 10.07 1.00
CA TYR A 18 -4.38 10.65 0.96
C TYR A 18 -4.40 12.17 0.76
N GLN A 19 -5.30 12.68 -0.08
CA GLN A 19 -5.44 14.10 -0.39
C GLN A 19 -6.19 14.91 0.68
N GLU A 20 -6.99 14.25 1.52
CA GLU A 20 -7.67 14.89 2.64
C GLU A 20 -6.66 15.49 3.63
N SER A 21 -6.82 16.77 3.95
CA SER A 21 -6.02 17.52 4.94
C SER A 21 -6.43 17.20 6.37
N GLY A 22 -6.44 15.91 6.72
CA GLY A 22 -6.63 15.40 8.07
C GLY A 22 -5.30 15.17 8.81
N SER A 23 -5.38 14.93 10.12
CA SER A 23 -4.24 14.48 10.91
C SER A 23 -3.82 13.07 10.49
N ASP A 24 -2.57 12.69 10.74
CA ASP A 24 -2.07 11.35 10.38
C ASP A 24 -2.90 10.22 11.02
N ALA A 25 -3.42 10.45 12.24
CA ALA A 25 -4.30 9.50 12.92
C ALA A 25 -5.66 9.33 12.21
N GLN A 26 -6.24 10.40 11.67
CA GLN A 26 -7.47 10.33 10.88
C GLN A 26 -7.23 9.59 9.56
N ARG A 27 -6.10 9.90 8.90
CA ARG A 27 -5.71 9.24 7.65
C ARG A 27 -5.47 7.74 7.85
N GLU A 28 -4.80 7.36 8.94
CA GLU A 28 -4.60 5.96 9.33
C GLU A 28 -5.93 5.25 9.58
N SER A 29 -6.87 5.89 10.29
CA SER A 29 -8.19 5.32 10.56
C SER A 29 -8.98 5.10 9.26
N SER A 30 -9.02 6.08 8.36
CA SER A 30 -9.71 5.96 7.07
C SER A 30 -9.09 4.88 6.18
N LEU A 31 -7.76 4.76 6.18
CA LEU A 31 -7.07 3.67 5.49
C LEU A 31 -7.43 2.29 6.06
N LYS A 32 -7.50 2.16 7.40
CA LYS A 32 -7.92 0.89 8.04
C LYS A 32 -9.34 0.49 7.66
N GLU A 33 -10.27 1.44 7.54
CA GLU A 33 -11.62 1.15 7.07
C GLU A 33 -11.64 0.70 5.61
N LEU A 34 -10.89 1.37 4.73
CA LEU A 34 -10.76 0.94 3.33
C LEU A 34 -10.14 -0.47 3.19
N LEU A 35 -9.19 -0.81 4.06
CA LEU A 35 -8.60 -2.15 4.09
C LEU A 35 -9.57 -3.24 4.53
N LYS A 36 -10.64 -2.90 5.26
CA LYS A 36 -11.71 -3.84 5.62
C LYS A 36 -12.70 -4.07 4.46
N GLU A 37 -12.78 -3.14 3.51
CA GLU A 37 -13.60 -3.30 2.30
C GLU A 37 -12.94 -4.21 1.25
N LEU A 38 -11.64 -4.51 1.40
CA LEU A 38 -10.93 -5.45 0.53
C LEU A 38 -11.29 -6.90 0.86
N PRO A 39 -11.39 -7.79 -0.15
CA PRO A 39 -11.47 -9.23 0.08
C PRO A 39 -10.31 -9.74 0.94
N ASP A 40 -10.56 -10.73 1.80
CA ASP A 40 -9.55 -11.27 2.74
C ASP A 40 -8.24 -11.67 2.05
N THR A 41 -8.33 -12.22 0.84
CA THR A 41 -7.17 -12.60 0.01
C THR A 41 -6.31 -11.39 -0.35
N HIS A 42 -6.93 -10.26 -0.73
CA HIS A 42 -6.22 -9.03 -1.11
C HIS A 42 -5.61 -8.36 0.12
N CYS A 43 -6.34 -8.34 1.25
CA CYS A 43 -5.83 -7.79 2.51
C CYS A 43 -4.64 -8.59 3.04
N SER A 44 -4.70 -9.92 2.97
CA SER A 44 -3.60 -10.81 3.37
C SER A 44 -2.36 -10.63 2.48
N LEU A 45 -2.55 -10.51 1.17
CA LEU A 45 -1.46 -10.24 0.23
C LEU A 45 -0.82 -8.87 0.49
N LEU A 46 -1.62 -7.83 0.70
CA LEU A 46 -1.12 -6.48 1.00
C LEU A 46 -0.32 -6.46 2.30
N LYS A 47 -0.81 -7.10 3.36
CA LYS A 47 -0.08 -7.23 4.64
C LYS A 47 1.25 -7.94 4.45
N TYR A 48 1.25 -9.06 3.74
CA TYR A 48 2.47 -9.81 3.45
C TYR A 48 3.47 -8.96 2.66
N LEU A 49 3.00 -8.25 1.64
CA LEU A 49 3.82 -7.38 0.81
C LEU A 49 4.39 -6.19 1.61
N CYS A 50 3.60 -5.51 2.45
CA CYS A 50 4.08 -4.45 3.33
C CYS A 50 5.14 -4.97 4.31
N HIS A 51 4.93 -6.15 4.88
CA HIS A 51 5.91 -6.80 5.76
C HIS A 51 7.21 -7.11 5.00
N PHE A 52 7.11 -7.76 3.83
CA PHE A 52 8.26 -8.09 2.99
C PHE A 52 9.06 -6.84 2.59
N LEU A 53 8.39 -5.79 2.09
CA LEU A 53 9.04 -4.54 1.73
C LEU A 53 9.72 -3.88 2.92
N THR A 54 9.14 -3.97 4.12
CA THR A 54 9.77 -3.46 5.35
C THR A 54 11.09 -4.19 5.63
N GLN A 55 11.12 -5.52 5.48
CA GLN A 55 12.35 -6.30 5.63
C GLN A 55 13.40 -5.91 4.58
N VAL A 56 12.98 -5.61 3.35
CA VAL A 56 13.88 -5.13 2.29
C VAL A 56 14.45 -3.76 2.66
N VAL A 57 13.65 -2.82 3.15
CA VAL A 57 14.14 -1.49 3.59
C VAL A 57 15.10 -1.59 4.77
N GLN A 58 14.90 -2.52 5.69
CA GLN A 58 15.84 -2.71 6.81
C GLN A 58 17.25 -3.06 6.33
N HIS A 59 17.39 -3.65 5.15
CA HIS A 59 18.68 -3.96 4.51
C HIS A 59 19.13 -2.89 3.50
N HIS A 60 18.55 -1.67 3.55
CA HIS A 60 18.84 -0.59 2.58
C HIS A 60 20.31 -0.18 2.49
N THR A 61 21.08 -0.34 3.57
CA THR A 61 22.52 -0.06 3.60
C THR A 61 23.32 -1.00 2.69
N VAL A 62 22.81 -2.19 2.38
CA VAL A 62 23.43 -3.19 1.50
C VAL A 62 22.74 -3.26 0.14
N ASN A 63 21.40 -3.31 0.12
CA ASN A 63 20.63 -3.46 -1.12
C ASN A 63 20.36 -2.13 -1.85
N LYS A 64 20.72 -0.98 -1.24
CA LYS A 64 20.53 0.38 -1.76
C LYS A 64 19.07 0.74 -2.10
N MET A 65 18.11 -0.05 -1.63
CA MET A 65 16.68 0.19 -1.82
C MET A 65 16.10 0.87 -0.58
N ASN A 66 15.85 2.17 -0.68
CA ASN A 66 15.06 2.91 0.31
C ASN A 66 13.55 2.75 0.03
N VAL A 67 12.71 3.22 0.95
CA VAL A 67 11.24 3.19 0.82
C VAL A 67 10.76 3.80 -0.50
N TYR A 68 11.38 4.90 -0.94
CA TYR A 68 11.03 5.60 -2.19
C TYR A 68 11.31 4.74 -3.44
N ASN A 69 12.45 4.05 -3.48
CA ASN A 69 12.80 3.18 -4.60
C ASN A 69 11.83 1.99 -4.69
N LEU A 70 11.43 1.43 -3.55
CA LEU A 70 10.44 0.35 -3.52
C LEU A 70 9.05 0.85 -3.92
N ALA A 71 8.60 2.00 -3.42
CA ALA A 71 7.32 2.58 -3.81
C ALA A 71 7.23 2.86 -5.31
N THR A 72 8.34 3.27 -5.94
CA THR A 72 8.41 3.55 -7.38
C THR A 72 8.32 2.28 -8.23
N VAL A 73 9.03 1.22 -7.83
CA VAL A 73 9.10 -0.04 -8.60
C VAL A 73 7.85 -0.89 -8.41
N PHE A 74 7.36 -0.97 -7.18
CA PHE A 74 6.22 -1.83 -6.85
C PHE A 74 4.88 -1.08 -6.92
N GLY A 75 4.86 0.25 -6.86
CA GLY A 75 3.66 1.09 -6.96
C GLY A 75 2.75 0.68 -8.12
N PRO A 76 3.25 0.59 -9.36
CA PRO A 76 2.45 0.15 -10.51
C PRO A 76 1.85 -1.26 -10.33
N SER A 77 2.58 -2.20 -9.73
CA SER A 77 2.09 -3.57 -9.46
C SER A 77 1.00 -3.65 -8.39
N TYR A 78 0.86 -2.62 -7.54
CA TYR A 78 -0.25 -2.54 -6.58
C TYR A 78 -1.53 -1.97 -7.18
N PHE A 79 -1.42 -1.12 -8.21
CA PHE A 79 -2.51 -0.27 -8.70
C PHE A 79 -2.94 -0.54 -10.16
N GLN A 80 -2.22 -1.37 -10.94
CA GLN A 80 -2.61 -1.84 -12.27
C GLN A 80 -3.34 -3.17 -12.20
#